data_AF-A0A3D0DIG2-F1
#
_entry.id   AF-A0A3D0DIG2-F1
#
_cell.length_a   1.000
_cell.length_b   1.000
_cell.length_c   1.000
_cell.angle_alpha   90.00
_cell.angle_beta   90.00
_cell.angle_gamma   90.00
#
_symmetry.space_group_name_H-M   'P 1'
#
loop_
_entity.id
_entity.type
_entity.pdbx_description
1 polymer ?
#
loop_
_entity_poly.entity_id
_entity_poly.type
_entity_poly.pdbx_seq_one_letter_code
_entity_poly.pdbx_strand_id
1 'polypeptide(L)'
;KIETVTSNILYVRFLGDRRNIETDFSHVQIDREKNLDEWQRIVRALEEKVDDFYGYFNNHYSGFAPETATQFRDLITKASRQSSVIS
;
A
#
# COMPACT_ATOMS: atom_id res chain seq x y z
N LYS A 1 -4.21 4.05 -15.87
CA LYS A 1 -5.25 2.99 -16.10
C LYS A 1 -4.51 1.66 -16.15
N ILE A 2 -4.92 0.64 -15.38
CA ILE A 2 -4.31 -0.70 -15.45
C ILE A 2 -4.89 -1.39 -16.67
N GLU A 3 -4.07 -1.66 -17.69
CA GLU A 3 -4.54 -2.17 -18.99
C GLU A 3 -4.59 -3.70 -19.05
N THR A 4 -3.77 -4.40 -18.27
CA THR A 4 -3.69 -5.86 -18.29
C THR A 4 -3.25 -6.38 -16.93
N VAL A 5 -3.96 -7.40 -16.44
CA VAL A 5 -3.63 -8.15 -15.22
C VAL A 5 -3.12 -9.51 -15.67
N THR A 6 -1.88 -9.86 -15.30
CA THR A 6 -1.19 -11.06 -15.79
C THR A 6 -1.36 -12.28 -14.87
N SER A 7 -1.92 -12.08 -13.67
CA SER A 7 -2.08 -13.10 -12.64
C SER A 7 -3.25 -12.73 -11.72
N ASN A 8 -3.82 -13.72 -11.05
CA ASN A 8 -4.83 -13.54 -10.02
C ASN A 8 -4.25 -13.03 -8.69
N ILE A 9 -2.94 -12.78 -8.59
CA ILE A 9 -2.32 -12.14 -7.43
C ILE A 9 -1.78 -10.76 -7.80
N LEU A 10 -1.94 -9.78 -6.90
CA LEU A 10 -1.29 -8.47 -7.00
C LEU A 10 -0.11 -8.41 -6.04
N TYR A 11 1.10 -8.26 -6.59
CA TYR A 11 2.33 -8.14 -5.82
C TYR A 11 2.91 -6.72 -5.96
N VAL A 12 3.12 -6.03 -4.84
CA VAL A 12 3.67 -4.66 -4.82
C VAL A 12 4.79 -4.53 -3.79
N ARG A 13 5.90 -3.91 -4.20
CA ARG A 13 7.03 -3.58 -3.32
C ARG A 13 7.21 -2.06 -3.23
N PHE A 14 6.93 -1.51 -2.06
CA PHE A 14 7.07 -0.09 -1.75
C PHE A 14 8.52 0.20 -1.34
N LEU A 15 9.32 0.71 -2.28
CA LEU A 15 10.76 0.86 -2.09
C LEU A 15 11.17 2.21 -1.48
N GLY A 16 10.53 3.29 -1.90
CA GLY A 16 10.99 4.65 -1.60
C GLY A 16 12.22 5.06 -2.39
N ASP A 17 12.81 6.18 -1.98
CA ASP A 17 14.10 6.64 -2.50
C ASP A 17 15.15 6.45 -1.41
N ARG A 18 16.17 5.63 -1.71
CA ARG A 18 17.24 5.31 -0.76
C ARG A 18 18.10 6.51 -0.37
N ARG A 19 18.07 7.57 -1.17
CA ARG A 19 18.85 8.80 -0.92
C ARG A 19 18.17 9.73 0.09
N ASN A 20 16.90 9.48 0.40
CA ASN A 20 16.13 10.36 1.29
C ASN A 20 16.18 9.89 2.76
N ILE A 21 16.50 8.62 3.02
CA ILE A 21 16.54 8.03 4.36
C ILE A 21 17.67 7.01 4.40
N GLU A 22 18.75 7.30 5.12
CA GLU A 22 19.96 6.46 5.05
C GLU A 22 20.25 5.68 6.34
N THR A 23 19.93 6.22 7.52
CA THR A 23 20.56 5.75 8.77
C THR A 23 19.60 5.52 9.95
N ASP A 24 18.56 6.34 10.10
CA ASP A 24 17.55 6.11 11.14
C ASP A 24 16.33 5.44 10.51
N PHE A 25 15.89 4.32 11.09
CA PHE A 25 14.67 3.62 10.69
C PHE A 25 13.74 3.32 11.88
N SER A 26 13.84 4.11 12.94
CA SER A 26 13.06 3.93 14.17
C SER A 26 11.67 4.56 14.12
N HIS A 27 11.43 5.48 13.18
CA HIS A 27 10.20 6.25 13.05
C HIS A 27 9.93 6.69 11.61
N VAL A 28 8.68 7.03 11.32
CA VAL A 28 8.30 7.62 10.02
C VAL A 28 8.91 9.02 9.88
N GLN A 29 9.67 9.21 8.81
CA GLN A 29 10.34 10.45 8.45
C GLN A 29 9.71 11.13 7.22
N ILE A 30 9.12 10.34 6.32
CA ILE A 30 8.44 10.85 5.13
C ILE A 30 6.98 10.45 5.21
N ASP A 31 6.11 11.46 5.24
CA ASP A 31 4.68 11.27 5.09
C ASP A 31 4.36 10.72 3.68
N ARG A 32 3.69 9.56 3.66
CA ARG A 32 3.28 8.86 2.45
C ARG A 32 1.77 8.74 2.32
N GLU A 33 0.96 9.44 3.12
CA GLU A 33 -0.51 9.34 3.11
C GLU A 33 -1.10 9.44 1.71
N LYS A 34 -0.74 10.48 0.95
CA LYS A 34 -1.23 10.65 -0.43
C LYS A 34 -0.88 9.49 -1.36
N ASN A 35 0.32 8.93 -1.21
CA ASN A 35 0.75 7.76 -1.99
C ASN A 35 -0.04 6.52 -1.57
N LEU A 36 -0.22 6.31 -0.27
CA LEU A 36 -1.01 5.20 0.26
C LEU A 36 -2.47 5.28 -0.21
N ASP A 37 -3.07 6.46 -0.23
CA ASP A 37 -4.43 6.67 -0.76
C ASP A 37 -4.52 6.32 -2.25
N GLU A 38 -3.50 6.66 -3.04
CA GLU A 38 -3.46 6.29 -4.45
C GLU A 38 -3.35 4.78 -4.64
N TRP A 39 -2.48 4.12 -3.89
CA TRP A 39 -2.35 2.67 -3.91
C TRP A 39 -3.61 1.96 -3.42
N GLN A 40 -4.30 2.50 -2.41
CA GLN A 40 -5.58 1.98 -1.95
C GLN A 40 -6.61 2.01 -3.09
N ARG A 41 -6.69 3.10 -3.86
CA ARG A 41 -7.57 3.20 -5.04
C ARG A 41 -7.21 2.16 -6.11
N ILE A 42 -5.92 1.93 -6.35
CA ILE A 42 -5.46 0.92 -7.31
C ILE A 42 -5.85 -0.50 -6.86
N VAL A 43 -5.60 -0.85 -5.60
CA VAL A 43 -5.96 -2.17 -5.04
C VAL A 43 -7.46 -2.42 -5.18
N ARG A 44 -8.30 -1.43 -4.88
CA ARG A 44 -9.76 -1.52 -5.06
C ARG A 44 -10.18 -1.73 -6.50
N ALA A 45 -9.60 -0.96 -7.42
CA ALA A 45 -9.91 -1.09 -8.85
C ALA A 45 -9.55 -2.47 -9.44
N LEU A 46 -8.78 -3.27 -8.70
CA LEU A 46 -8.33 -4.59 -9.11
C LEU A 46 -8.99 -5.71 -8.30
N GLU A 47 -9.83 -5.42 -7.30
CA GLU A 47 -10.38 -6.42 -6.38
C GLU A 47 -11.24 -7.49 -7.09
N GLU A 48 -11.86 -7.17 -8.22
CA GLU A 48 -12.62 -8.14 -9.03
C GLU A 48 -11.71 -9.03 -9.92
N LYS A 49 -10.43 -8.70 -10.04
CA LYS A 49 -9.48 -9.36 -10.95
C LYS A 49 -8.36 -10.11 -10.22
N VAL A 50 -8.16 -9.84 -8.94
CA VAL A 50 -7.12 -10.46 -8.12
C VAL A 50 -7.74 -11.01 -6.84
N ASP A 51 -7.38 -12.24 -6.51
CA ASP A 51 -7.84 -12.94 -5.32
C ASP A 51 -7.06 -12.47 -4.08
N ASP A 52 -5.74 -12.27 -4.25
CA ASP A 52 -4.83 -11.93 -3.16
C ASP A 52 -3.97 -10.70 -3.49
N PHE A 53 -3.74 -9.87 -2.46
CA PHE A 53 -2.82 -8.75 -2.51
C PHE A 53 -1.66 -8.93 -1.53
N TYR A 54 -0.43 -8.91 -2.04
CA TYR A 54 0.80 -8.99 -1.27
C TYR A 54 1.59 -7.68 -1.38
N GLY A 55 1.53 -6.86 -0.31
CA GLY A 55 2.22 -5.58 -0.22
C GLY A 55 3.42 -5.60 0.73
N TYR A 56 4.62 -5.29 0.23
CA TYR A 56 5.86 -5.29 1.01
C TYR A 56 6.46 -3.89 1.12
N PHE A 57 6.66 -3.41 2.35
CA PHE A 57 7.24 -2.10 2.62
C PHE A 57 8.72 -2.19 2.95
N ASN A 58 9.53 -1.37 2.29
CA ASN A 58 10.93 -1.16 2.63
C ASN A 58 11.05 0.04 3.59
N ASN A 59 12.00 0.02 4.52
CA ASN A 59 12.22 1.13 5.45
C ASN A 59 12.51 2.46 4.72
N HIS A 60 13.16 2.42 3.55
CA HIS A 60 13.43 3.61 2.76
C HIS A 60 12.17 4.25 2.15
N TYR A 61 11.01 3.58 2.24
CA TYR A 61 9.74 4.13 1.76
C TYR A 61 9.29 5.34 2.59
N SER A 62 9.26 5.19 3.91
CA SER A 62 8.75 6.21 4.85
C SER A 62 9.69 6.49 6.01
N GLY A 63 10.70 5.66 6.26
CA GLY A 63 11.55 5.70 7.44
C GLY A 63 11.25 4.56 8.40
N PHE A 64 10.03 4.02 8.40
CA PHE A 64 9.68 2.93 9.31
C PHE A 64 8.61 2.03 8.67
N ALA A 65 9.04 0.94 8.05
CA ALA A 65 8.15 0.05 7.31
C ALA A 65 7.01 -0.57 8.14
N PRO A 66 7.22 -1.00 9.40
CA PRO A 66 6.15 -1.61 10.21
C PRO A 66 4.94 -0.70 10.42
N GLU A 67 5.19 0.58 10.70
CA GLU A 67 4.13 1.57 10.90
C GLU A 67 3.38 1.86 9.60
N THR A 68 4.11 2.06 8.50
CA THR A 68 3.47 2.30 7.20
C THR A 68 2.69 1.10 6.68
N ALA A 69 3.20 -0.11 6.88
CA ALA A 69 2.47 -1.34 6.55
C ALA A 69 1.17 -1.46 7.35
N THR A 70 1.22 -1.12 8.64
CA THR A 70 0.06 -1.07 9.52
C THR A 70 -0.96 -0.02 9.06
N GLN A 71 -0.51 1.20 8.78
CA GLN A 71 -1.34 2.28 8.25
C GLN A 71 -2.05 1.86 6.95
N PHE A 72 -1.31 1.25 6.01
CA PHE A 72 -1.88 0.84 4.73
C PHE A 72 -2.88 -0.31 4.89
N ARG A 73 -2.57 -1.32 5.71
CA ARG A 73 -3.51 -2.40 6.06
C ARG A 73 -4.81 -1.85 6.64
N ASP A 74 -4.71 -0.89 7.55
CA ASP A 74 -5.89 -0.29 8.18
C ASP A 74 -6.69 0.54 7.16
N LEU A 75 -6.02 1.24 6.25
CA LEU A 75 -6.64 2.01 5.16
C LEU A 75 -7.42 1.13 4.19
N ILE A 76 -6.85 0.00 3.75
CA ILE A 76 -7.54 -0.94 2.86
C ILE A 76 -8.69 -1.69 3.57
N THR A 77 -8.53 -2.01 4.86
CA THR A 77 -9.54 -2.72 5.66
C THR A 77 -10.73 -1.83 6.04
N LYS A 78 -10.50 -0.56 6.40
CA LYS A 78 -11.59 0.36 6.73
C LYS A 78 -12.51 0.58 5.53
N ALA A 79 -11.93 0.75 4.36
CA ALA A 79 -12.71 1.01 3.18
C ALA A 79 -13.38 -0.26 2.62
N SER A 80 -12.91 -1.48 2.92
CA SER A 80 -13.64 -2.71 2.52
C SER A 80 -14.94 -2.86 3.31
N ARG A 81 -14.95 -2.44 4.58
CA ARG A 81 -16.16 -2.42 5.42
C ARG A 81 -17.23 -1.42 4.96
N GLN A 82 -16.83 -0.31 4.31
CA GLN A 82 -17.80 0.66 3.78
C GLN A 82 -18.51 0.17 2.52
N SER A 83 -17.84 -0.63 1.68
CA SER A 83 -18.46 -1.23 0.49
C SER A 83 -19.56 -2.25 0.84
N SER A 84 -19.42 -2.99 1.95
CA SER A 84 -20.39 -4.02 2.36
C SER A 84 -21.66 -3.48 3.02
N VAL A 85 -21.75 -2.18 3.32
CA VAL A 85 -22.92 -1.57 3.98
C VAL A 85 -23.91 -0.98 2.95
N ILE A 86 -23.54 -0.93 1.66
CA ILE A 86 -24.32 -0.27 0.60
C ILE A 86 -24.90 -1.26 -0.43
N SER A 87 -24.66 -2.57 -0.30
CA SER A 87 -25.26 -3.59 -1.18
C SER A 87 -26.48 -4.27 -0.57
#